data_AF-A0A3M7NPE0-F1
#
_entry.id   AF-A0A3M7NPE0-F1
#
_cell.length_a   1.000
_cell.length_b   1.000
_cell.length_c   1.000
_cell.angle_alpha   90.00
_cell.angle_beta   90.00
_cell.angle_gamma   90.00
#
_symmetry.space_group_name_H-M   'P 1'
#
loop_
_entity.id
_entity.type
_entity.pdbx_description
1 polymer ?
#
loop_
_entity_poly.entity_id
_entity_poly.type
_entity_poly.pdbx_seq_one_letter_code
_entity_poly.pdbx_strand_id
1 'polypeptide(L)'
;MCVPFKVRNVYAKLPRGYAGKRPAERQRAVAMSGTGNGDSFLRTNAVRTAAAICRFSGASLGTAVSDVSGPGGELEQSAGDRWGETGEGEGGIIGIEVDGFTGKAVFAFNCGGLWRACYVDGVAKVMVFHDEYEA
;
A
#
# COMPACT_ATOMS: atom_id res chain seq x y z
N MET A 1 -11.69 19.96 -4.20
CA MET A 1 -12.89 19.12 -4.15
C MET A 1 -12.40 17.67 -4.08
N CYS A 2 -12.46 17.05 -2.91
CA CYS A 2 -11.89 15.72 -2.67
C CYS A 2 -12.84 14.67 -3.23
N VAL A 3 -12.48 14.03 -4.35
CA VAL A 3 -13.25 12.90 -4.89
C VAL A 3 -12.96 11.68 -4.03
N PRO A 4 -13.97 11.02 -3.44
CA PRO A 4 -13.76 9.80 -2.67
C PRO A 4 -13.31 8.69 -3.62
N PHE A 5 -12.01 8.36 -3.61
CA PHE A 5 -11.48 7.24 -4.37
C PHE A 5 -12.04 5.94 -3.76
N LYS A 6 -12.92 5.27 -4.51
CA LYS A 6 -13.48 3.97 -4.12
C LYS A 6 -12.38 2.92 -4.31
N VAL A 7 -11.57 2.69 -3.28
CA VAL A 7 -10.68 1.53 -3.23
C VAL A 7 -11.56 0.29 -3.28
N ARG A 8 -11.75 -0.28 -4.49
CA ARG A 8 -12.38 -1.60 -4.66
C ARG A 8 -11.39 -2.63 -4.14
N ASN A 9 -11.47 -2.86 -2.83
CA ASN A 9 -10.90 -4.00 -2.13
C ASN A 9 -11.08 -5.27 -2.97
N VAL A 10 -9.99 -5.89 -3.42
CA VAL A 10 -10.02 -7.18 -4.13
C VAL A 10 -9.67 -8.27 -3.13
N TYR A 11 -10.52 -9.29 -2.99
CA TYR A 11 -10.57 -10.22 -1.85
C TYR A 11 -10.23 -11.66 -2.25
N ALA A 12 -9.03 -12.17 -1.95
CA ALA A 12 -8.75 -13.60 -2.12
C ALA A 12 -9.04 -14.41 -0.85
N LYS A 13 -9.78 -15.54 -0.97
CA LYS A 13 -9.95 -16.53 0.11
C LYS A 13 -8.76 -17.49 0.17
N LEU A 14 -8.04 -17.53 1.28
CA LEU A 14 -6.96 -18.52 1.51
C LEU A 14 -7.53 -19.93 1.78
N PRO A 15 -6.91 -21.02 1.26
CA PRO A 15 -7.39 -22.38 1.47
C PRO A 15 -7.28 -22.81 2.95
N ARG A 16 -8.32 -23.46 3.47
CA ARG A 16 -8.47 -23.91 4.87
C ARG A 16 -7.57 -25.11 5.27
N GLY A 17 -6.67 -25.56 4.41
CA GLY A 17 -5.92 -26.80 4.62
C GLY A 17 -4.78 -26.66 5.63
N TYR A 18 -4.85 -27.42 6.73
CA TYR A 18 -3.80 -27.68 7.74
C TYR A 18 -3.57 -26.67 8.88
N ALA A 19 -4.57 -25.88 9.29
CA ALA A 19 -4.50 -25.21 10.59
C ALA A 19 -4.83 -26.22 11.71
N GLY A 20 -3.81 -26.75 12.40
CA GLY A 20 -3.99 -27.48 13.66
C GLY A 20 -4.83 -26.66 14.65
N LYS A 21 -5.56 -27.36 15.54
CA LYS A 21 -6.59 -26.89 16.50
C LYS A 21 -6.23 -25.66 17.38
N ARG A 22 -5.90 -24.51 16.80
CA ARG A 22 -6.04 -23.21 17.43
C ARG A 22 -7.20 -22.51 16.72
N PRO A 23 -8.15 -21.89 17.44
CA PRO A 23 -8.96 -20.87 16.79
C PRO A 23 -7.95 -19.93 16.12
N ALA A 24 -8.08 -19.69 14.83
CA ALA A 24 -7.30 -18.68 14.16
C ALA A 24 -7.71 -17.33 14.77
N GLU A 25 -7.11 -17.01 15.92
CA GLU A 25 -7.05 -15.65 16.44
C GLU A 25 -6.62 -14.80 15.25
N ARG A 26 -7.41 -13.78 14.91
CA ARG A 26 -7.26 -13.05 13.64
C ARG A 26 -5.83 -12.56 13.50
N GLN A 27 -4.99 -13.31 12.80
CA GLN A 27 -3.61 -12.94 12.56
C GLN A 27 -3.63 -12.01 11.35
N ARG A 28 -3.59 -10.71 11.66
CA ARG A 28 -3.39 -9.68 10.66
C ARG A 28 -1.91 -9.59 10.34
N ALA A 29 -1.56 -9.71 9.07
CA ALA A 29 -0.19 -9.60 8.57
C ALA A 29 -0.16 -8.67 7.36
N VAL A 30 0.96 -7.96 7.21
CA VAL A 30 1.18 -7.05 6.09
C VAL A 30 2.57 -7.31 5.51
N ALA A 31 2.66 -7.31 4.18
CA ALA A 31 3.91 -7.32 3.44
C ALA A 31 3.89 -6.15 2.47
N MET A 32 5.02 -5.51 2.27
CA MET A 32 5.12 -4.28 1.48
C MET A 32 6.46 -4.21 0.76
N SER A 33 6.46 -3.54 -0.38
CA SER A 33 7.66 -3.16 -1.12
C SER A 33 7.53 -1.71 -1.55
N GLY A 34 8.58 -0.93 -1.31
CA GLY A 34 8.65 0.49 -1.64
C GLY A 34 9.61 0.75 -2.78
N THR A 35 9.33 1.78 -3.58
CA THR A 35 10.21 2.28 -4.65
C THR A 35 10.07 3.79 -4.77
N GLY A 36 11.13 4.48 -5.18
CA GLY A 36 11.17 5.94 -5.28
C GLY A 36 12.52 6.52 -4.87
N ASN A 37 12.51 7.76 -4.37
CA ASN A 37 13.68 8.42 -3.81
C ASN A 37 14.18 7.67 -2.56
N GLY A 38 15.34 7.01 -2.66
CA GLY A 38 15.86 6.16 -1.60
C GLY A 38 16.12 6.89 -0.28
N ASP A 39 16.61 8.12 -0.33
CA ASP A 39 16.90 8.93 0.85
C ASP A 39 15.62 9.26 1.62
N SER A 40 14.53 9.60 0.93
CA SER A 40 13.21 9.81 1.55
C SER A 40 12.69 8.53 2.21
N PHE A 41 12.80 7.38 1.54
CA PHE A 41 12.40 6.09 2.11
C PHE A 41 13.17 5.72 3.38
N LEU A 42 14.47 6.00 3.42
CA LEU A 42 15.31 5.76 4.59
C LEU A 42 14.99 6.75 5.72
N ARG A 43 14.83 8.03 5.39
CA ARG A 43 14.53 9.10 6.36
C ARG A 43 13.22 8.86 7.12
N THR A 44 12.19 8.40 6.42
CA THR A 44 10.86 8.14 7.00
C THR A 44 10.68 6.70 7.47
N ASN A 45 11.61 5.80 7.11
CA ASN A 45 11.44 4.35 7.27
C ASN A 45 10.11 3.86 6.68
N ALA A 46 9.78 4.33 5.47
CA ALA A 46 8.43 4.39 4.91
C ALA A 46 7.58 3.12 5.10
N VAL A 47 8.10 1.96 4.67
CA VAL A 47 7.36 0.69 4.76
C VAL A 47 7.12 0.26 6.21
N ARG A 48 8.10 0.45 7.09
CA ARG A 48 7.93 0.18 8.52
C ARG A 48 6.94 1.15 9.13
N THR A 49 6.93 2.41 8.72
CA THR A 49 5.98 3.40 9.22
C THR A 49 4.56 3.06 8.81
N ALA A 50 4.32 2.64 7.56
CA ALA A 50 3.02 2.10 7.14
C ALA A 50 2.61 0.86 7.98
N ALA A 51 3.53 -0.06 8.29
CA ALA A 51 3.26 -1.19 9.17
C ALA A 51 2.93 -0.75 10.61
N ALA A 52 3.58 0.31 11.10
CA ALA A 52 3.35 0.86 12.41
C ALA A 52 2.00 1.55 12.52
N ILE A 53 1.59 2.32 11.51
CA ILE A 53 0.23 2.86 11.40
C ILE A 53 -0.77 1.72 11.50
N CYS A 54 -0.61 0.66 10.70
CA CYS A 54 -1.48 -0.52 10.78
C CYS A 54 -1.57 -1.12 12.19
N ARG A 55 -0.42 -1.29 12.86
CA ARG A 55 -0.34 -1.95 14.17
C ARG A 55 -0.90 -1.08 15.31
N PHE A 56 -0.60 0.22 15.30
CA PHE A 56 -0.83 1.08 16.46
C PHE A 56 -2.12 1.91 16.36
N SER A 57 -2.65 2.15 15.16
CA SER A 57 -3.96 2.82 14.99
C SER A 57 -5.09 1.87 14.62
N GLY A 58 -4.78 0.63 14.23
CA GLY A 58 -5.77 -0.31 13.69
C GLY A 58 -6.22 0.01 12.27
N ALA A 59 -5.62 1.01 11.59
CA ALA A 59 -5.94 1.35 10.22
C ALA A 59 -5.62 0.22 9.24
N SER A 60 -6.36 0.16 8.12
CA SER A 60 -6.12 -0.78 7.03
C SER A 60 -4.77 -0.52 6.34
N LEU A 61 -4.21 -1.51 5.65
CA LEU A 61 -2.95 -1.30 4.94
C LEU A 61 -3.09 -0.27 3.83
N GLY A 62 -4.24 -0.25 3.14
CA GLY A 62 -4.56 0.74 2.10
C GLY A 62 -4.52 2.18 2.62
N THR A 63 -5.08 2.42 3.80
CA THR A 63 -5.00 3.72 4.48
C THR A 63 -3.54 4.06 4.82
N ALA A 64 -2.83 3.14 5.47
CA ALA A 64 -1.45 3.38 5.90
C ALA A 64 -0.49 3.65 4.73
N VAL A 65 -0.62 2.93 3.60
CA VAL A 65 0.23 3.20 2.41
C VAL A 65 -0.13 4.53 1.76
N SER A 66 -1.40 4.96 1.83
CA SER A 66 -1.83 6.27 1.32
C SER A 66 -1.26 7.40 2.18
N ASP A 67 -1.29 7.27 3.50
CA ASP A 67 -0.74 8.26 4.43
C ASP A 67 0.79 8.42 4.31
N VAL A 68 1.50 7.37 3.88
CA VAL A 68 2.96 7.40 3.72
C VAL A 68 3.38 7.80 2.31
N SER A 69 2.80 7.18 1.28
CA SER A 69 3.28 7.27 -0.10
C SER A 69 2.28 7.85 -1.08
N GLY A 70 1.06 8.16 -0.66
CA GLY A 70 0.08 8.87 -1.49
C GLY A 70 0.31 10.38 -1.51
N PRO A 71 -0.46 11.13 -2.32
CA PRO A 71 -0.40 12.59 -2.36
C PRO A 71 -0.59 13.21 -0.97
N GLY A 72 0.29 14.15 -0.59
CA GLY A 72 0.34 14.76 0.73
C GLY A 72 0.88 13.85 1.84
N GLY A 73 1.36 12.65 1.50
CA GLY A 73 1.84 11.65 2.45
C GLY A 73 3.22 11.97 3.04
N GLU A 74 3.66 11.14 3.97
CA GLU A 74 4.92 11.31 4.70
C GLU A 74 6.17 11.43 3.81
N LEU A 75 6.22 10.71 2.68
CA LEU A 75 7.33 10.82 1.72
C LEU A 75 7.41 12.24 1.13
N GLU A 76 6.28 12.81 0.70
CA GLU A 76 6.19 14.19 0.19
C GLU A 76 6.54 15.20 1.29
N GLN A 77 5.99 15.03 2.48
CA GLN A 77 6.29 15.90 3.62
C GLN A 77 7.77 15.88 4.01
N SER A 78 8.47 14.75 3.82
CA SER A 78 9.90 14.62 4.11
C SER A 78 10.78 15.48 3.19
N ALA A 79 10.30 15.83 2.01
CA ALA A 79 11.01 16.72 1.09
C ALA A 79 10.93 18.19 1.52
N GLY A 80 9.81 18.59 2.17
CA GLY A 80 9.56 19.97 2.58
C GLY A 80 9.50 20.91 1.38
N ASP A 81 10.20 22.05 1.46
CA ASP A 81 10.26 23.06 0.38
C ASP A 81 10.91 22.55 -0.93
N ARG A 82 11.50 21.35 -0.91
CA ARG A 82 12.12 20.71 -2.09
C ARG A 82 11.15 19.82 -2.87
N TRP A 83 9.95 19.58 -2.34
CA TRP A 83 8.93 18.79 -3.02
C TRP A 83 8.60 19.39 -4.38
N GLY A 84 8.57 18.54 -5.42
CA GLY A 84 8.27 18.97 -6.80
C GLY A 84 9.45 19.59 -7.57
N GLU A 85 10.59 19.85 -6.93
CA GLU A 85 11.75 20.49 -7.58
C GLU A 85 12.79 19.45 -8.07
N THR A 86 13.10 18.44 -7.25
CA THR A 86 14.21 17.49 -7.49
C THR A 86 13.80 16.03 -7.59
N GLY A 87 12.50 15.73 -7.41
CA GLY A 87 12.00 14.36 -7.22
C GLY A 87 12.26 13.79 -5.82
N GLU A 88 12.77 14.59 -4.88
CA GLU A 88 12.84 14.19 -3.47
C GLU A 88 11.43 14.00 -2.90
N GLY A 89 11.24 12.94 -2.11
CA GLY A 89 9.92 12.56 -1.59
C GLY A 89 9.04 11.78 -2.56
N GLU A 90 9.45 11.60 -3.82
CA GLU A 90 8.66 10.84 -4.79
C GLU A 90 8.79 9.34 -4.58
N GLY A 91 7.69 8.62 -4.71
CA GLY A 91 7.68 7.17 -4.69
C GLY A 91 6.31 6.54 -4.54
N GLY A 92 6.33 5.24 -4.29
CA GLY A 92 5.14 4.43 -4.11
C GLY A 92 5.41 3.17 -3.30
N ILE A 93 4.35 2.66 -2.69
CA ILE A 93 4.36 1.40 -1.95
C ILE A 93 3.30 0.48 -2.55
N ILE A 94 3.69 -0.76 -2.84
CA ILE A 94 2.77 -1.88 -3.04
C ILE A 94 2.73 -2.72 -1.77
N GLY A 95 1.60 -3.35 -1.48
CA GLY A 95 1.49 -4.24 -0.35
C GLY A 95 0.40 -5.28 -0.45
N ILE A 96 0.52 -6.28 0.41
CA ILE A 96 -0.47 -7.33 0.63
C ILE A 96 -0.86 -7.29 2.11
N GLU A 97 -2.15 -7.18 2.37
CA GLU A 97 -2.73 -7.32 3.68
C GLU A 97 -3.45 -8.67 3.77
N VAL A 98 -3.17 -9.42 4.83
CA VAL A 98 -3.92 -10.61 5.21
C VAL A 98 -4.64 -10.33 6.52
N ASP A 99 -5.96 -10.50 6.53
CA ASP A 99 -6.78 -10.49 7.75
C ASP A 99 -7.59 -11.79 7.79
N GLY A 100 -7.14 -12.73 8.62
CA GLY A 100 -7.68 -14.09 8.67
C GLY A 100 -7.48 -14.80 7.33
N PHE A 101 -8.57 -15.14 6.65
CA PHE A 101 -8.55 -15.83 5.35
C PHE A 101 -8.70 -14.88 4.16
N THR A 102 -8.64 -13.57 4.39
CA THR A 102 -8.80 -12.55 3.35
C THR A 102 -7.45 -11.96 3.00
N GLY A 103 -6.99 -12.16 1.76
CA GLY A 103 -5.84 -11.47 1.19
C GLY A 103 -6.28 -10.29 0.33
N LYS A 104 -5.52 -9.18 0.40
CA LYS A 104 -5.86 -7.93 -0.27
C LYS A 104 -4.62 -7.24 -0.81
N ALA A 105 -4.58 -7.01 -2.11
CA ALA A 105 -3.52 -6.20 -2.74
C ALA A 105 -3.84 -4.71 -2.62
N VAL A 106 -2.87 -3.90 -2.22
CA VAL A 106 -3.00 -2.45 -2.07
C VAL A 106 -1.78 -1.75 -2.68
N PHE A 107 -1.97 -0.50 -3.08
CA PHE A 107 -0.88 0.35 -3.54
C PHE A 107 -1.26 1.82 -3.33
N ALA A 108 -0.25 2.67 -3.17
CA ALA A 108 -0.37 4.13 -3.23
C ALA A 108 0.95 4.71 -3.73
N PHE A 109 0.89 5.87 -4.38
CA PHE A 109 2.06 6.58 -4.89
C PHE A 109 1.73 8.06 -5.11
N ASN A 110 2.74 8.91 -4.98
CA ASN A 110 2.65 10.37 -5.10
C ASN A 110 3.40 10.91 -6.33
N CYS A 111 4.15 10.05 -7.03
CA CYS A 111 4.82 10.37 -8.28
C CYS A 111 3.89 10.26 -9.49
N GLY A 112 4.39 10.63 -10.67
CA GLY A 112 3.61 10.59 -11.91
C GLY A 112 3.12 9.19 -12.33
N GLY A 113 3.67 8.10 -11.78
CA GLY A 113 3.24 6.74 -12.09
C GLY A 113 3.98 5.68 -11.28
N LEU A 114 3.32 4.55 -11.04
CA LEU A 114 3.88 3.37 -10.40
C LEU A 114 3.57 2.13 -11.23
N TRP A 115 4.58 1.65 -11.97
CA TRP A 115 4.52 0.36 -12.67
C TRP A 115 4.25 -0.75 -11.67
N ARG A 116 3.08 -1.35 -11.76
CA ARG A 116 2.63 -2.38 -10.81
C ARG A 116 1.75 -3.40 -11.49
N ALA A 117 1.79 -4.60 -10.95
CA ALA A 117 0.87 -5.67 -11.31
C ALA A 117 0.32 -6.31 -10.05
N CYS A 118 -0.92 -6.79 -10.12
CA CYS A 118 -1.48 -7.67 -9.10
C CYS A 118 -2.27 -8.79 -9.75
N TYR A 119 -2.34 -9.92 -9.06
CA TYR A 119 -3.18 -11.04 -9.44
C TYR A 119 -4.07 -11.39 -8.27
N VAL A 120 -5.38 -11.22 -8.46
CA VAL A 120 -6.36 -11.49 -7.42
C VAL A 120 -7.55 -12.19 -8.05
N ASP A 121 -7.97 -13.31 -7.45
CA ASP A 121 -9.13 -14.10 -7.89
C ASP A 121 -9.14 -14.50 -9.37
N GLY A 122 -7.99 -14.91 -9.90
CA GLY A 122 -7.89 -15.34 -11.30
C GLY A 122 -7.64 -14.20 -12.29
N VAL A 123 -7.68 -12.95 -11.83
CA VAL A 123 -7.58 -11.76 -12.69
C VAL A 123 -6.25 -11.06 -12.46
N ALA A 124 -5.42 -11.03 -13.51
CA ALA A 124 -4.23 -10.18 -13.57
C ALA A 124 -4.62 -8.75 -13.92
N LYS A 125 -4.01 -7.77 -13.26
CA LYS A 125 -4.14 -6.34 -13.58
C LYS A 125 -2.75 -5.72 -13.63
N VAL A 126 -2.50 -4.87 -14.62
CA VAL A 126 -1.27 -4.10 -14.77
C VAL A 126 -1.64 -2.63 -14.90
N MET A 127 -1.00 -1.76 -14.13
CA MET A 127 -1.32 -0.34 -14.09
C MET A 127 -0.04 0.47 -13.95
N VAL A 128 -0.08 1.72 -14.41
CA VAL A 128 1.03 2.68 -14.25
C VAL A 128 0.51 3.94 -13.57
N PHE A 129 -0.47 4.60 -14.20
CA PHE A 129 -1.02 5.86 -13.74
C PHE A 129 -2.12 5.68 -12.67
N HIS A 130 -2.60 6.80 -12.12
CA HIS A 130 -3.70 6.84 -11.13
C HIS A 130 -5.05 6.49 -11.74
N ASP A 131 -5.22 6.70 -13.05
CA ASP A 131 -6.46 6.43 -13.76
C ASP A 131 -6.89 4.96 -13.61
N GLU A 132 -8.21 4.74 -13.65
CA GLU A 132 -8.76 3.40 -13.49
C GLU A 132 -8.27 2.48 -14.61
N TYR A 133 -8.03 1.22 -14.24
CA TYR A 133 -7.74 0.17 -15.21
C TYR A 133 -8.96 -0.02 -16.11
N GLU A 134 -8.87 0.46 -17.35
CA GLU A 134 -9.80 0.09 -18.41
C GLU A 134 -9.39 -1.28 -18.96
N ALA A 135 -10.30 -2.26 -18.86
CA ALA A 135 -10.09 -3.63 -19.31
C ALA A 135 -10.45 -3.80 -20.78
#